data_AF-A0A926RDU0-F1
#
_entry.id   AF-A0A926RDU0-F1
#
_cell.length_a   1.000
_cell.length_b   1.000
_cell.length_c   1.000
_cell.angle_alpha   90.00
_cell.angle_beta   90.00
_cell.angle_gamma   90.00
#
_symmetry.space_group_name_H-M   'P 1'
#
loop_
_entity.id
_entity.type
_entity.pdbx_description
1 polymer ?
#
loop_
_entity_poly.entity_id
_entity_poly.type
_entity_poly.pdbx_seq_one_letter_code
_entity_poly.pdbx_strand_id
1 'polypeptide(L)'
;MKKISLFTKFTFHFSNVTLLILYLYPGSIFGWIIYGDFEKQPSITPDFVVSSNHFYAFLVLTILGIFSFEKNKIKILFIYLFSISIILEICHGVIPNRSFQYSDLFGNFLGVLLVFLVFNFNQYFKNQK
;
A
#
# COMPACT_ATOMS: atom_id res chain seq x y z
N MET A 1 13.09 21.06 13.23
CA MET A 1 12.43 20.27 12.16
C MET A 1 13.30 19.05 11.89
N LYS A 2 12.74 17.83 11.91
CA LYS A 2 13.53 16.62 11.61
C LYS A 2 13.85 16.66 10.11
N LYS A 3 15.13 16.72 9.73
CA LYS A 3 15.55 16.76 8.32
C LYS A 3 15.14 15.45 7.67
N ILE A 4 14.15 15.50 6.78
CA ILE A 4 13.74 14.33 5.99
C ILE A 4 14.83 14.08 4.96
N SER A 5 15.31 12.84 4.88
CA SER A 5 16.31 12.47 3.88
C SER A 5 15.69 12.49 2.48
N LEU A 6 16.45 12.96 1.49
CA LEU A 6 16.06 12.84 0.08
C LEU A 6 15.83 11.37 -0.28
N PHE A 7 16.61 10.47 0.32
CA PHE A 7 16.50 9.03 0.11
C PHE A 7 15.11 8.49 0.48
N THR A 8 14.53 8.86 1.63
CA THR A 8 13.22 8.31 2.04
C THR A 8 12.12 8.76 1.09
N LYS A 9 12.12 10.04 0.69
CA LYS A 9 11.18 10.56 -0.32
C LYS A 9 11.32 9.81 -1.64
N PHE A 10 12.55 9.61 -2.12
CA PHE A 10 12.81 8.86 -3.35
C PHE A 10 12.27 7.43 -3.24
N THR A 11 12.57 6.72 -2.14
CA THR A 11 12.07 5.37 -1.88
C THR A 11 10.55 5.32 -1.88
N PHE A 12 9.87 6.24 -1.18
CA PHE A 12 8.41 6.27 -1.18
C PHE A 12 7.82 6.49 -2.58
N HIS A 13 8.31 7.46 -3.34
CA HIS A 13 7.80 7.74 -4.68
C HIS A 13 8.07 6.59 -5.64
N PHE A 14 9.26 5.98 -5.57
CA PHE A 14 9.61 4.79 -6.34
C PHE A 14 8.66 3.63 -6.00
N SER A 15 8.50 3.29 -4.72
CA SER A 15 7.58 2.23 -4.28
C SER A 15 6.13 2.51 -4.66
N ASN A 16 5.70 3.77 -4.60
CA ASN A 16 4.35 4.16 -5.01
C ASN A 16 4.13 3.94 -6.51
N VAL A 17 5.09 4.33 -7.36
CA VAL A 17 5.01 4.06 -8.81
C VAL A 17 5.07 2.56 -9.10
N THR A 18 5.96 1.81 -8.43
CA THR A 18 6.02 0.36 -8.56
C THR A 18 4.69 -0.29 -8.16
N LEU A 19 4.07 0.16 -7.07
CA LEU A 19 2.75 -0.34 -6.66
C LEU A 19 1.71 -0.07 -7.75
N LEU A 20 1.63 1.14 -8.30
CA LEU A 20 0.69 1.45 -9.39
C LEU A 20 0.87 0.53 -10.60
N ILE A 21 2.12 0.30 -11.03
CA ILE A 21 2.44 -0.57 -12.16
C ILE A 21 1.98 -2.01 -11.88
N LEU A 22 2.34 -2.55 -10.71
CA LEU A 22 2.00 -3.94 -10.35
C LEU A 22 0.50 -4.13 -10.14
N TYR A 23 -0.19 -3.13 -9.58
CA TYR A 23 -1.62 -3.21 -9.26
C TYR A 23 -2.48 -3.17 -10.52
N LEU A 24 -2.15 -2.29 -11.48
CA LEU A 24 -2.95 -2.09 -12.69
C LEU A 24 -2.59 -3.05 -13.84
N TYR A 25 -1.54 -3.86 -13.69
CA TYR A 25 -1.15 -4.81 -14.73
C TYR A 25 -2.17 -5.98 -14.82
N PRO A 26 -2.65 -6.34 -16.02
CA PRO A 26 -3.60 -7.44 -16.23
C PRO A 26 -2.88 -8.80 -16.13
N GLY A 27 -2.67 -9.27 -14.90
CA GLY A 27 -1.94 -10.49 -14.55
C GLY A 27 -0.85 -10.24 -13.51
N SER A 28 0.05 -11.21 -13.32
CA SER A 28 1.10 -11.16 -12.30
C SER A 28 2.49 -11.10 -12.95
N ILE A 29 3.12 -9.91 -12.94
CA ILE A 29 4.50 -9.72 -13.43
C ILE A 29 5.47 -10.65 -12.68
N PHE A 30 5.37 -10.70 -11.35
CA PHE A 30 6.20 -11.62 -10.56
C PHE A 30 5.82 -13.08 -10.75
N GLY A 31 4.57 -13.37 -11.06
CA GLY A 31 4.10 -14.70 -11.45
C GLY A 31 4.84 -15.24 -12.65
N TRP A 32 4.92 -14.40 -13.69
CA TRP A 32 5.66 -14.74 -14.90
C TRP A 32 7.15 -14.90 -14.64
N ILE A 33 7.78 -14.00 -13.87
CA ILE A 33 9.22 -14.07 -13.56
C ILE A 33 9.56 -15.35 -12.77
N ILE A 34 8.73 -15.75 -11.81
CA ILE A 34 9.03 -16.84 -10.87
C ILE A 34 8.54 -18.20 -11.40
N TYR A 35 7.34 -18.22 -12.00
CA TYR A 35 6.64 -19.45 -12.37
C TYR A 35 6.45 -19.62 -13.89
N GLY A 36 6.78 -18.61 -14.70
CA GLY A 36 6.49 -18.61 -16.14
C GLY A 36 5.00 -18.41 -16.47
N ASP A 37 4.19 -18.00 -15.49
CA ASP A 37 2.73 -17.95 -15.58
C ASP A 37 2.17 -16.62 -15.04
N PHE A 38 1.43 -15.88 -15.88
CA PHE A 38 0.81 -14.61 -15.52
C PHE A 38 -0.43 -14.76 -14.63
N GLU A 39 -1.05 -15.94 -14.58
CA GLU A 39 -2.23 -16.19 -13.74
C GLU A 39 -1.85 -16.48 -12.28
N LYS A 40 -0.60 -16.88 -12.03
CA LYS A 40 -0.13 -17.23 -10.69
C LYS A 40 0.45 -16.02 -9.97
N GLN A 41 -0.19 -15.60 -8.87
CA GLN A 41 0.35 -14.53 -8.04
C GLN A 41 1.23 -15.10 -6.92
N PRO A 42 2.51 -14.68 -6.79
CA PRO A 42 3.31 -15.08 -5.64
C PRO A 42 2.72 -14.48 -4.37
N SER A 43 2.62 -15.29 -3.32
CA SER A 43 2.07 -14.91 -2.03
C SER A 43 3.08 -15.16 -0.93
N ILE A 44 3.29 -14.18 -0.05
CA ILE A 44 4.16 -14.35 1.13
C ILE A 44 3.47 -15.27 2.15
N THR A 45 2.17 -15.05 2.35
CA THR A 45 1.29 -15.86 3.20
C THR A 45 -0.03 -16.10 2.47
N PRO A 46 -0.77 -17.16 2.81
CA PRO A 46 -2.12 -17.38 2.28
C PRO A 46 -3.04 -16.19 2.60
N ASP A 47 -4.07 -16.02 1.79
CA ASP A 47 -5.13 -15.07 2.09
C ASP A 47 -5.95 -15.54 3.30
N PHE A 48 -6.41 -14.57 4.08
CA PHE A 48 -7.31 -14.80 5.22
C PHE A 48 -8.71 -14.29 4.85
N VAL A 49 -9.30 -13.47 5.72
CA VAL A 49 -10.52 -12.70 5.41
C VAL A 49 -10.25 -11.62 4.36
N VAL A 50 -9.00 -11.16 4.27
CA VAL A 50 -8.53 -10.16 3.31
C VAL A 50 -7.34 -10.70 2.53
N SER A 51 -7.03 -10.09 1.39
CA SER A 51 -5.84 -10.45 0.64
C SER A 51 -4.57 -10.04 1.39
N SER A 52 -3.72 -11.02 1.68
CA SER A 52 -2.49 -10.83 2.44
C SER A 52 -1.49 -9.98 1.66
N ASN A 53 -1.40 -10.18 0.34
CA ASN A 53 -0.52 -9.40 -0.53
C ASN A 53 -0.91 -7.92 -0.57
N HIS A 54 -2.20 -7.63 -0.72
CA HIS A 54 -2.76 -6.27 -0.71
C HIS A 54 -2.53 -5.58 0.63
N PHE A 55 -2.78 -6.30 1.74
CA PHE A 55 -2.47 -5.82 3.08
C PHE A 55 -0.99 -5.47 3.24
N TYR A 56 -0.07 -6.36 2.89
CA TYR A 56 1.36 -6.10 3.04
C TYR A 56 1.85 -4.96 2.14
N ALA A 57 1.38 -4.89 0.89
CA ALA A 57 1.76 -3.84 -0.04
C ALA A 57 1.41 -2.45 0.51
N PHE A 58 0.17 -2.26 0.98
CA PHE A 58 -0.27 -0.99 1.56
C PHE A 58 0.31 -0.72 2.94
N LEU A 59 0.54 -1.75 3.76
CA LEU A 59 1.24 -1.61 5.05
C LEU A 59 2.65 -1.06 4.85
N VAL A 60 3.44 -1.67 3.94
CA VAL A 60 4.81 -1.24 3.65
C VAL A 60 4.81 0.17 3.03
N LEU A 61 3.93 0.44 2.07
CA LEU A 61 3.85 1.76 1.44
C LEU A 61 3.49 2.86 2.44
N THR A 62 2.58 2.58 3.37
CA THR A 62 2.19 3.54 4.42
C THR A 62 3.34 3.80 5.38
N ILE A 63 4.08 2.77 5.81
CA ILE A 63 5.27 2.91 6.65
C ILE A 63 6.30 3.80 5.96
N LEU A 64 6.62 3.52 4.69
CA LEU A 64 7.55 4.34 3.89
C LEU A 64 7.08 5.79 3.79
N GLY A 65 5.78 6.01 3.58
CA GLY A 65 5.20 7.34 3.53
C GLY A 65 5.38 8.11 4.85
N ILE A 66 5.13 7.48 6.00
CA ILE A 66 5.30 8.13 7.31
C ILE A 66 6.76 8.56 7.55
N PHE A 67 7.74 7.78 7.09
CA PHE A 67 9.15 8.14 7.18
C PHE A 67 9.60 9.20 6.14
N SER A 68 8.77 9.47 5.14
CA SER A 68 9.10 10.34 4.00
C SER A 68 8.47 11.73 4.10
N PHE A 69 7.48 11.93 4.98
CA PHE A 69 6.77 13.19 5.12
C PHE A 69 6.81 13.76 6.54
N GLU A 70 6.68 15.08 6.63
CA GLU A 70 6.62 15.78 7.90
C GLU A 70 5.31 15.48 8.62
N LYS A 71 5.32 15.57 9.95
CA LYS A 71 4.15 15.26 10.81
C LYS A 71 2.87 16.00 10.39
N ASN A 72 2.99 17.25 9.97
CA ASN A 72 1.87 18.07 9.48
C ASN A 72 1.26 17.55 8.17
N LYS A 73 2.00 16.80 7.37
CA LYS A 73 1.55 16.23 6.09
C LYS A 73 1.02 14.79 6.21
N ILE A 74 1.12 14.16 7.38
CA ILE A 74 0.68 12.76 7.57
C ILE A 74 -0.82 12.58 7.33
N LYS A 75 -1.65 13.57 7.68
CA LYS A 75 -3.09 13.53 7.36
C LYS A 75 -3.35 13.53 5.85
N ILE A 76 -2.59 14.32 5.09
CA ILE A 76 -2.68 14.38 3.63
C ILE A 76 -2.22 13.06 3.02
N LEU A 77 -1.11 12.49 3.52
CA LEU A 77 -0.62 11.18 3.12
C LEU A 77 -1.68 10.09 3.36
N PHE A 78 -2.33 10.09 4.51
CA PHE A 78 -3.40 9.14 4.84
C PHE A 78 -4.57 9.26 3.86
N ILE A 79 -5.07 10.48 3.61
CA ILE A 79 -6.14 10.72 2.64
C ILE A 79 -5.73 10.23 1.25
N TYR A 80 -4.50 10.52 0.82
CA TYR A 80 -3.96 10.06 -0.46
C TYR A 80 -3.93 8.52 -0.54
N LEU A 81 -3.34 7.85 0.44
CA LEU A 81 -3.21 6.38 0.46
C LEU A 81 -4.56 5.66 0.60
N PHE A 82 -5.49 6.26 1.34
CA PHE A 82 -6.86 5.75 1.47
C PHE A 82 -7.68 5.98 0.18
N SER A 83 -7.44 7.09 -0.53
CA SER A 83 -8.13 7.34 -1.81
C SER A 83 -7.58 6.42 -2.90
N ILE A 84 -6.25 6.25 -2.98
CA ILE A 84 -5.63 5.43 -4.02
C ILE A 84 -5.98 3.95 -3.85
N SER A 85 -6.15 3.43 -2.63
CA SER A 85 -6.61 2.05 -2.42
C SER A 85 -8.01 1.79 -2.98
N ILE A 86 -8.92 2.77 -2.90
CA ILE A 86 -10.26 2.67 -3.50
C ILE A 86 -10.18 2.77 -5.01
N ILE A 87 -9.47 3.78 -5.51
CA ILE A 87 -9.39 4.06 -6.95
C ILE A 87 -8.78 2.87 -7.69
N LEU A 88 -7.70 2.30 -7.16
CA LEU A 88 -7.03 1.16 -7.79
C LEU A 88 -7.93 -0.06 -7.92
N GLU A 89 -8.71 -0.36 -6.88
CA GLU A 89 -9.66 -1.47 -6.93
C GLU A 89 -10.81 -1.21 -7.91
N ILE A 90 -11.34 0.02 -7.95
CA ILE A 90 -12.35 0.39 -8.95
C ILE A 90 -11.80 0.25 -10.37
N CYS A 91 -10.52 0.59 -10.60
CA CYS A 91 -9.88 0.42 -11.91
C CYS A 91 -9.86 -1.04 -12.38
N HIS A 92 -9.79 -2.02 -11.46
CA HIS A 92 -9.86 -3.44 -11.84
C HIS A 92 -11.16 -3.83 -12.52
N GLY A 93 -12.26 -3.09 -12.29
CA GLY A 93 -13.52 -3.31 -13.00
C GLY A 93 -13.47 -2.98 -14.50
N VAL A 94 -12.46 -2.24 -14.96
CA VAL A 94 -12.30 -1.83 -16.37
C VAL A 94 -11.15 -2.58 -17.04
N ILE A 95 -10.21 -3.13 -16.27
CA ILE A 95 -9.02 -3.80 -16.79
C ILE A 95 -9.35 -5.24 -17.18
N PRO A 96 -9.02 -5.68 -18.42
CA PRO A 96 -9.25 -7.06 -18.83
C PRO A 96 -8.44 -8.04 -17.98
N ASN A 97 -8.98 -9.24 -17.75
CA ASN A 97 -8.37 -10.27 -16.89
C ASN A 97 -8.14 -9.82 -15.43
N ARG A 98 -8.80 -8.74 -15.02
CA ARG A 98 -8.93 -8.31 -13.63
C ARG A 98 -10.41 -8.21 -13.29
N SER A 99 -10.69 -8.30 -11.99
CA SER A 99 -12.04 -8.11 -11.46
C SER A 99 -11.91 -7.43 -10.12
N PHE A 100 -12.92 -6.65 -9.77
CA PHE A 100 -13.04 -6.06 -8.44
C PHE A 100 -13.20 -7.17 -7.39
N GLN A 101 -12.41 -7.10 -6.31
CA GLN A 101 -12.40 -8.01 -5.19
C GLN A 101 -12.49 -7.24 -3.86
N TYR A 102 -13.52 -7.55 -3.08
CA TYR A 102 -13.67 -6.99 -1.74
C TYR A 102 -12.50 -7.33 -0.81
N SER A 103 -11.95 -8.55 -0.92
CA SER A 103 -10.79 -9.00 -0.16
C SER A 103 -9.56 -8.11 -0.37
N ASP A 104 -9.35 -7.64 -1.60
CA ASP A 104 -8.24 -6.78 -1.99
C ASP A 104 -8.44 -5.37 -1.44
N LEU A 105 -9.64 -4.80 -1.61
CA LEU A 105 -10.01 -3.50 -1.04
C LEU A 105 -9.81 -3.46 0.48
N PHE A 106 -10.34 -4.46 1.19
CA PHE A 106 -10.22 -4.55 2.64
C PHE A 106 -8.78 -4.78 3.07
N GLY A 107 -8.00 -5.56 2.32
CA GLY A 107 -6.56 -5.72 2.53
C GLY A 107 -5.84 -4.39 2.48
N ASN A 108 -6.05 -3.62 1.42
CA ASN A 108 -5.48 -2.28 1.26
C ASN A 108 -5.85 -1.35 2.43
N PHE A 109 -7.14 -1.30 2.79
CA PHE A 109 -7.63 -0.47 3.89
C PHE A 109 -7.00 -0.82 5.23
N LEU A 110 -6.94 -2.10 5.57
CA LEU A 110 -6.33 -2.55 6.82
C LEU A 110 -4.85 -2.19 6.88
N GLY A 111 -4.13 -2.33 5.76
CA GLY A 111 -2.72 -1.95 5.67
C GLY A 111 -2.49 -0.47 5.98
N VAL A 112 -3.28 0.42 5.38
CA VAL A 112 -3.19 1.87 5.63
C VAL A 112 -3.63 2.23 7.05
N LEU A 113 -4.79 1.71 7.48
CA LEU A 113 -5.40 2.05 8.76
C LEU A 113 -4.53 1.62 9.94
N LEU A 114 -4.00 0.39 9.92
CA LEU A 114 -3.18 -0.16 11.01
C LEU A 114 -1.96 0.72 11.28
N VAL A 115 -1.23 1.08 10.23
CA VAL A 115 -0.01 1.90 10.36
C VAL A 115 -0.35 3.32 10.84
N PHE A 116 -1.46 3.89 10.34
CA PHE A 116 -1.91 5.21 10.77
C PHE A 116 -2.33 5.23 12.24
N LEU A 117 -3.05 4.21 12.72
CA LEU A 117 -3.44 4.07 14.13
C LEU A 117 -2.20 3.93 15.03
N VAL A 118 -1.24 3.07 14.67
CA VAL A 118 0.01 2.90 15.42
C VAL A 118 0.79 4.21 15.51
N PHE A 119 0.88 4.96 14.41
CA PHE A 119 1.56 6.25 14.38
C PHE A 119 0.88 7.28 15.31
N ASN A 120 -0.45 7.41 15.23
CA ASN A 120 -1.19 8.35 16.07
C ASN A 120 -1.12 7.98 17.55
N PHE A 121 -1.22 6.69 17.88
CA PHE A 121 -1.05 6.20 19.25
C PHE A 121 0.33 6.57 19.80
N ASN A 122 1.40 6.27 19.06
CA ASN A 122 2.77 6.64 19.45
C ASN A 122 2.94 8.15 19.67
N GLN A 123 2.29 8.97 18.82
CA GLN A 123 2.34 10.42 18.94
C GLN A 123 1.57 10.93 20.16
N TYR A 124 0.43 10.31 20.48
CA TYR A 124 -0.33 10.61 21.70
C TYR A 124 0.52 10.41 22.96
N PHE A 125 1.21 9.26 23.10
CA PHE A 125 2.09 9.01 24.26
C PHE A 125 3.30 9.95 24.33
N LYS A 126 3.85 10.37 23.19
CA LYS A 126 4.96 11.32 23.17
C LYS A 126 4.57 12.72 23.60
N ASN A 127 3.33 13.13 23.37
CA ASN A 127 2.84 14.46 23.76
C ASN A 127 2.47 14.53 25.24
N GLN A 128 2.30 13.38 25.91
CA GLN A 128 2.02 13.29 27.36
C GLN A 128 3.30 13.25 28.22
N LYS A 129 4.48 13.22 27.59
CA LYS A 129 5.80 13.31 28.24
C LYS A 129 6.41 14.67 27.98
#